data_AF-A0A955YC39-F1
#
_entry.id   AF-A0A955YC39-F1
#
_cell.length_a   1.000
_cell.length_b   1.000
_cell.length_c   1.000
_cell.angle_alpha   90.00
_cell.angle_beta   90.00
_cell.angle_gamma   90.00
#
_symmetry.space_group_name_H-M   'P 1'
#
loop_
_entity.id
_entity.type
_entity.pdbx_description
1 polymer ?
#
loop_
_entity_poly.entity_id
_entity_poly.type
_entity_poly.pdbx_seq_one_letter_code
_entity_poly.pdbx_strand_id
1 'polypeptide(L)'
;HFSTALSRVFGSALNGTVRDRPELAEEVQPLEATLDPVAVRGGEGLIRELFAPLGYAVEVTRHPLDPAFPEWGEGPCHRIALRAETTVTALLRHLYVLVPVLDDDKHYWVGDDEIAKLLAKAGDWLGEHPMRDAITHRYLARQRSLTRRALALFDDGAEATDEAAGDVAEAQIERPVRLDDARRTAV
;
A
#
# COMPACT_ATOMS: atom_id res chain seq x y z
N HIS A 1 -6.77 7.31 3.49
CA HIS A 1 -6.60 5.89 3.10
C HIS A 1 -5.58 5.22 4.03
N PHE A 2 -5.59 3.89 4.18
CA PHE A 2 -4.67 3.20 5.11
C PHE A 2 -3.19 3.51 4.82
N SER A 3 -2.79 3.56 3.55
CA SER A 3 -1.43 3.93 3.14
C SER A 3 -1.02 5.34 3.62
N THR A 4 -1.94 6.33 3.62
CA THR A 4 -1.66 7.67 4.16
C THR A 4 -1.53 7.66 5.69
N ALA A 5 -2.26 6.80 6.38
CA ALA A 5 -2.12 6.62 7.83
C ALA A 5 -0.81 5.90 8.18
N LEU A 6 -0.42 4.89 7.39
CA LEU A 6 0.84 4.17 7.55
C LEU A 6 2.04 5.10 7.34
N SER A 7 2.03 5.94 6.30
CA SER A 7 3.06 6.97 6.12
C SER A 7 3.10 8.00 7.23
N ARG A 8 1.93 8.34 7.82
CA ARG A 8 1.88 9.31 8.92
C ARG A 8 2.41 8.75 10.23
N VAL A 9 2.13 7.49 10.53
CA VAL A 9 2.48 6.85 11.81
C VAL A 9 3.86 6.19 11.76
N PHE A 10 4.21 5.62 10.61
CA PHE A 10 5.44 4.84 10.40
C PHE A 10 6.32 5.37 9.27
N GLY A 11 6.16 6.64 8.88
CA GLY A 11 6.93 7.26 7.79
C GLY A 11 8.45 7.13 7.97
N SER A 12 8.93 7.25 9.21
CA SER A 12 10.35 7.08 9.54
C SER A 12 10.82 5.64 9.27
N ALA A 13 10.09 4.63 9.74
CA ALA A 13 10.41 3.22 9.50
C ALA A 13 10.25 2.80 8.01
N LEU A 14 9.29 3.40 7.28
CA LEU A 14 9.08 3.22 5.84
C LEU A 14 10.25 3.77 5.00
N ASN A 15 10.90 4.83 5.49
CA ASN A 15 12.09 5.44 4.90
C ASN A 15 13.39 4.81 5.42
N GLY A 16 13.31 3.69 6.16
CA GLY A 16 14.48 3.05 6.79
C GLY A 16 15.13 3.90 7.90
N THR A 17 14.52 5.01 8.29
CA THR A 17 15.03 5.92 9.33
C THR A 17 14.40 5.57 10.67
N VAL A 18 15.01 4.66 11.42
CA VAL A 18 14.61 4.42 12.82
C VAL A 18 15.59 5.16 13.73
N ARG A 19 15.14 6.27 14.31
CA ARG A 19 15.98 7.18 15.14
C ARG A 19 16.55 6.52 16.38
N ASP A 20 15.76 5.68 17.04
CA ASP A 20 16.10 5.17 18.38
C ASP A 20 16.79 3.79 18.32
N ARG A 21 16.56 3.01 17.26
CA ARG A 21 16.99 1.61 17.09
C ARG A 21 17.13 1.23 15.60
N PRO A 22 18.01 1.88 14.82
CA PRO A 22 18.21 1.60 13.39
C PRO A 22 18.52 0.13 13.11
N GLU A 23 19.27 -0.53 13.99
CA GLU A 23 19.61 -1.95 13.87
C GLU A 23 18.39 -2.88 13.84
N LEU A 24 17.29 -2.54 14.53
CA LEU A 24 16.06 -3.34 14.55
C LEU A 24 15.22 -3.19 13.28
N ALA A 25 15.48 -2.15 12.49
CA ALA A 25 14.77 -1.91 11.23
C ALA A 25 15.28 -2.82 10.11
N GLU A 26 16.55 -3.20 10.19
CA GLU A 26 17.29 -3.96 9.17
C GLU A 26 17.52 -5.43 9.56
N GLU A 27 17.32 -5.79 10.83
CA GLU A 27 17.41 -7.18 11.27
C GLU A 27 16.22 -8.01 10.76
N VAL A 28 16.51 -9.18 10.18
CA VAL A 28 15.49 -10.16 9.78
C VAL A 28 14.98 -10.86 11.04
N GLN A 29 13.68 -10.75 11.28
CA GLN A 29 13.04 -11.31 12.47
C GLN A 29 11.66 -11.88 12.12
N PRO A 30 11.11 -12.82 12.92
CA PRO A 30 9.76 -13.32 12.71
C PRO A 30 8.74 -12.23 13.06
N LEU A 31 8.10 -11.67 12.04
CA LEU A 31 7.13 -10.59 12.17
C LEU A 31 5.71 -11.07 11.84
N GLU A 32 4.75 -10.48 12.54
CA GLU A 32 3.32 -10.68 12.30
C GLU A 32 2.62 -9.33 12.13
N ALA A 33 1.79 -9.22 11.08
CA ALA A 33 0.90 -8.08 10.87
C ALA A 33 -0.54 -8.58 10.69
N THR A 34 -1.48 -7.91 11.32
CA THR A 34 -2.93 -8.15 11.12
C THR A 34 -3.56 -6.91 10.52
N LEU A 35 -4.27 -7.08 9.40
CA LEU A 35 -5.08 -6.05 8.77
C LEU A 35 -6.56 -6.41 8.97
N ASP A 36 -7.30 -5.56 9.68
CA ASP A 36 -8.70 -5.80 10.03
C ASP A 36 -9.44 -4.47 10.28
N PRO A 37 -10.55 -4.16 9.57
CA PRO A 37 -11.07 -4.85 8.39
C PRO A 37 -10.45 -4.34 7.09
N VAL A 38 -10.26 -5.23 6.09
CA VAL A 38 -9.83 -4.85 4.72
C VAL A 38 -10.87 -5.24 3.69
N ALA A 39 -11.33 -4.27 2.89
CA ALA A 39 -12.10 -4.54 1.69
C ALA A 39 -11.17 -5.10 0.61
N VAL A 40 -11.52 -6.26 0.05
CA VAL A 40 -10.70 -6.91 -0.98
C VAL A 40 -11.48 -6.98 -2.27
N ARG A 41 -11.23 -6.02 -3.16
CA ARG A 41 -11.76 -6.04 -4.52
C ARG A 41 -10.88 -6.97 -5.35
N GLY A 42 -11.39 -8.12 -5.76
CA GLY A 42 -10.59 -9.17 -6.43
C GLY A 42 -10.63 -10.52 -5.72
N GLY A 43 -11.30 -10.59 -4.57
CA GLY A 43 -11.52 -11.83 -3.83
C GLY A 43 -10.29 -12.31 -3.05
N GLU A 44 -10.51 -13.33 -2.23
CA GLU A 44 -9.50 -13.86 -1.31
C GLU A 44 -8.25 -14.42 -2.00
N GLY A 45 -8.40 -14.97 -3.22
CA GLY A 45 -7.28 -15.50 -4.00
C GLY A 45 -6.19 -14.47 -4.25
N LEU A 46 -6.59 -13.23 -4.53
CA LEU A 46 -5.67 -12.11 -4.76
C LEU A 46 -4.76 -11.86 -3.56
N ILE A 47 -5.26 -11.99 -2.33
CA ILE A 47 -4.46 -11.75 -1.11
C ILE A 47 -3.26 -12.71 -1.10
N ARG A 48 -3.50 -13.99 -1.40
CA ARG A 48 -2.44 -15.00 -1.44
C ARG A 48 -1.48 -14.74 -2.60
N GLU A 49 -1.98 -14.39 -3.78
CA GLU A 49 -1.13 -14.10 -4.94
C GLU A 49 -0.23 -12.86 -4.74
N LEU A 50 -0.65 -11.90 -3.92
CA LEU A 50 0.14 -10.70 -3.60
C LEU A 50 1.19 -10.91 -2.51
N PHE A 51 0.88 -11.70 -1.47
CA PHE A 51 1.76 -11.82 -0.30
C PHE A 51 2.59 -13.11 -0.28
N ALA A 52 2.08 -14.23 -0.78
CA ALA A 52 2.82 -15.50 -0.73
C ALA A 52 4.16 -15.45 -1.49
N PRO A 53 4.29 -14.80 -2.67
CA PRO A 53 5.58 -14.69 -3.36
C PRO A 53 6.65 -13.91 -2.59
N LEU A 54 6.24 -13.06 -1.64
CA LEU A 54 7.13 -12.29 -0.76
C LEU A 54 7.52 -13.07 0.51
N GLY A 55 7.17 -14.36 0.59
CA GLY A 55 7.51 -15.23 1.72
C GLY A 55 6.53 -15.20 2.89
N TYR A 56 5.37 -14.56 2.74
CA TYR A 56 4.38 -14.54 3.81
C TYR A 56 3.55 -15.81 3.87
N ALA A 57 3.37 -16.34 5.09
CA ALA A 57 2.22 -17.15 5.42
C ALA A 57 0.99 -16.24 5.59
N VAL A 58 -0.08 -16.56 4.87
CA VAL A 58 -1.30 -15.75 4.78
C VAL A 58 -2.49 -16.52 5.34
N GLU A 59 -3.11 -15.98 6.38
CA GLU A 59 -4.38 -16.46 6.91
C GLU A 59 -5.46 -15.41 6.65
N VAL A 60 -6.58 -15.83 6.07
CA VAL A 60 -7.69 -14.94 5.76
C VAL A 60 -8.94 -15.45 6.44
N THR A 61 -9.56 -14.58 7.25
CA THR A 61 -10.84 -14.84 7.90
C THR A 61 -11.88 -13.87 7.35
N ARG A 62 -13.05 -14.40 6.99
CA ARG A 62 -14.21 -13.57 6.61
C ARG A 62 -15.02 -13.26 7.86
N HIS A 63 -15.61 -12.07 7.88
CA HIS A 63 -16.52 -11.66 8.93
C HIS A 63 -17.96 -11.69 8.42
N PRO A 64 -18.92 -12.14 9.24
CA PRO A 64 -20.33 -12.00 8.91
C PRO A 64 -20.66 -10.53 8.71
N LEU A 65 -21.58 -10.23 7.79
CA LEU A 65 -21.98 -8.86 7.49
C LEU A 65 -22.52 -8.16 8.75
N ASP A 66 -23.29 -8.90 9.55
CA ASP A 66 -23.71 -8.50 10.88
C ASP A 66 -23.72 -9.74 11.80
N PRO A 67 -22.96 -9.74 12.92
CA PRO A 67 -22.98 -10.82 13.89
C PRO A 67 -24.37 -11.09 14.49
N ALA A 68 -25.26 -10.09 14.53
CA ALA A 68 -26.63 -10.22 15.02
C ALA A 68 -27.58 -10.85 13.98
N PHE A 69 -27.20 -10.83 12.69
CA PHE A 69 -27.97 -11.39 11.58
C PHE A 69 -27.08 -12.25 10.66
N PRO A 70 -26.61 -13.44 11.11
CA PRO A 70 -25.74 -14.31 10.31
C PRO A 70 -26.33 -14.74 8.97
N GLU A 71 -27.67 -14.72 8.83
CA GLU A 71 -28.38 -15.04 7.59
C GLU A 71 -28.13 -14.03 6.46
N TRP A 72 -27.60 -12.84 6.76
CA TRP A 72 -27.20 -11.87 5.74
C TRP A 72 -25.90 -12.25 5.01
N GLY A 73 -25.25 -13.32 5.47
CA GLY A 73 -24.05 -13.87 4.86
C GLY A 73 -22.78 -13.13 5.25
N GLU A 74 -21.71 -13.44 4.53
CA GLU A 74 -20.39 -12.85 4.75
C GLU A 74 -20.31 -11.42 4.20
N GLY A 75 -19.67 -10.53 4.95
CA GLY A 75 -19.39 -9.18 4.52
C GLY A 75 -18.27 -9.11 3.46
N PRO A 76 -18.09 -7.96 2.78
CA PRO A 76 -17.02 -7.77 1.79
C PRO A 76 -15.63 -7.61 2.41
N CYS A 77 -15.56 -7.48 3.74
CA CYS A 77 -14.34 -7.23 4.49
C CYS A 77 -13.72 -8.53 5.02
N HIS A 78 -12.40 -8.56 5.01
CA HIS A 78 -11.61 -9.68 5.48
C HIS A 78 -10.67 -9.21 6.60
N ARG A 79 -10.41 -10.10 7.54
CA ARG A 79 -9.23 -10.03 8.40
C ARG A 79 -8.11 -10.82 7.75
N ILE A 80 -6.95 -10.20 7.62
CA ILE A 80 -5.77 -10.79 6.99
C ILE A 80 -4.66 -10.82 8.03
N ALA A 81 -4.18 -12.01 8.39
CA ALA A 81 -2.98 -12.18 9.19
C ALA A 81 -1.82 -12.62 8.30
N LEU A 82 -0.71 -11.89 8.40
CA LEU A 82 0.50 -12.07 7.61
C LEU A 82 1.65 -12.38 8.55
N ARG A 83 2.39 -13.47 8.29
CA ARG A 83 3.58 -13.86 9.06
C ARG A 83 4.75 -14.10 8.12
N ALA A 84 5.91 -13.52 8.39
CA ALA A 84 7.14 -13.76 7.61
C ALA A 84 8.40 -13.53 8.47
N GLU A 85 9.50 -14.15 8.07
CA GLU A 85 10.83 -13.76 8.51
C GLU A 85 11.34 -12.65 7.60
N THR A 86 11.27 -11.41 8.07
CA THR A 86 11.60 -10.23 7.27
C THR A 86 12.02 -9.07 8.17
N THR A 87 12.57 -8.02 7.56
CA THR A 87 12.84 -6.77 8.26
C THR A 87 11.55 -5.95 8.42
N VAL A 88 11.52 -5.07 9.43
CA VAL A 88 10.37 -4.17 9.65
C VAL A 88 10.17 -3.26 8.45
N THR A 89 11.26 -2.76 7.86
CA THR A 89 11.20 -1.88 6.67
C THR A 89 10.57 -2.59 5.48
N ALA A 90 10.97 -3.83 5.19
CA ALA A 90 10.37 -4.61 4.11
C ALA A 90 8.89 -4.87 4.37
N LEU A 91 8.50 -5.27 5.59
CA LEU A 91 7.10 -5.47 5.95
C LEU A 91 6.26 -4.19 5.70
N LEU A 92 6.73 -3.05 6.18
CA LEU A 92 6.02 -1.79 6.02
C LEU A 92 5.94 -1.36 4.55
N ARG A 93 7.00 -1.53 3.77
CA ARG A 93 7.03 -1.26 2.32
C ARG A 93 6.03 -2.14 1.56
N HIS A 94 6.01 -3.43 1.85
CA HIS A 94 5.03 -4.38 1.29
C HIS A 94 3.60 -3.92 1.60
N LEU A 95 3.28 -3.60 2.86
CA LEU A 95 1.96 -3.11 3.25
C LEU A 95 1.59 -1.78 2.60
N TYR A 96 2.55 -0.85 2.48
CA TYR A 96 2.34 0.45 1.87
C TYR A 96 1.87 0.35 0.41
N VAL A 97 2.48 -0.56 -0.36
CA VAL A 97 2.17 -0.79 -1.76
C VAL A 97 0.94 -1.69 -1.94
N LEU A 98 0.85 -2.79 -1.19
CA LEU A 98 -0.14 -3.84 -1.45
C LEU A 98 -1.52 -3.57 -0.86
N VAL A 99 -1.64 -2.82 0.24
CA VAL A 99 -2.97 -2.51 0.80
C VAL A 99 -3.82 -1.66 -0.16
N PRO A 100 -3.30 -0.58 -0.79
CA PRO A 100 -4.03 0.12 -1.84
C PRO A 100 -4.40 -0.75 -3.05
N VAL A 101 -3.58 -1.77 -3.35
CA VAL A 101 -3.84 -2.72 -4.45
C VAL A 101 -4.98 -3.67 -4.11
N LEU A 102 -5.16 -4.04 -2.84
CA LEU A 102 -6.30 -4.83 -2.36
C LEU A 102 -7.62 -4.03 -2.39
N ASP A 103 -7.57 -2.78 -1.92
CA ASP A 103 -8.73 -1.89 -1.82
C ASP A 103 -9.20 -1.40 -3.20
N ASP A 104 -8.26 -1.15 -4.12
CA ASP A 104 -8.53 -0.71 -5.51
C ASP A 104 -9.44 0.54 -5.58
N ASP A 105 -9.28 1.43 -4.60
CA ASP A 105 -10.15 2.60 -4.37
C ASP A 105 -9.36 3.90 -4.20
N LYS A 106 -8.27 4.08 -4.95
CA LYS A 106 -7.56 5.36 -5.00
C LYS A 106 -8.42 6.39 -5.76
N HIS A 107 -9.12 7.26 -5.02
CA HIS A 107 -9.96 8.33 -5.56
C HIS A 107 -9.27 9.71 -5.68
N TYR A 108 -7.97 9.81 -5.37
CA TYR A 108 -7.20 11.03 -5.60
C TYR A 108 -6.51 11.00 -6.97
N TRP A 109 -6.21 12.18 -7.51
CA TRP A 109 -5.42 12.33 -8.74
C TRP A 109 -4.05 11.67 -8.55
N VAL A 110 -3.84 10.53 -9.20
CA VAL A 110 -2.53 9.85 -9.28
C VAL A 110 -1.73 10.51 -10.39
N GLY A 111 -0.51 10.97 -10.07
CA GLY A 111 0.41 11.61 -11.00
C GLY A 111 1.78 10.95 -11.01
N ASP A 112 2.77 11.63 -11.60
CA ASP A 112 4.15 11.14 -11.73
C ASP A 112 4.84 10.94 -10.37
N ASP A 113 4.41 11.65 -9.33
CA ASP A 113 4.89 11.49 -7.97
C ASP A 113 4.58 10.10 -7.40
N GLU A 114 3.45 9.48 -7.80
CA GLU A 114 3.11 8.13 -7.38
C GLU A 114 4.01 7.07 -8.02
N ILE A 115 4.58 7.34 -9.20
CA ILE A 115 5.60 6.47 -9.81
C ILE A 115 6.88 6.53 -8.97
N ALA A 116 7.34 7.72 -8.59
CA ALA A 116 8.53 7.89 -7.76
C ALA A 116 8.36 7.19 -6.40
N LYS A 117 7.19 7.32 -5.76
CA LYS A 117 6.86 6.60 -4.51
C LYS A 117 6.87 5.08 -4.71
N LEU A 118 6.29 4.59 -5.81
CA LEU A 118 6.28 3.16 -6.10
C LEU A 118 7.70 2.61 -6.29
N LEU A 119 8.55 3.30 -7.05
CA LEU A 119 9.95 2.92 -7.24
C LEU A 119 10.73 2.95 -5.91
N ALA A 120 10.55 3.99 -5.09
CA ALA A 120 11.26 4.11 -3.82
C ALA A 120 10.88 3.02 -2.81
N LYS A 121 9.64 2.52 -2.84
CA LYS A 121 9.12 1.54 -1.87
C LYS A 121 9.02 0.11 -2.40
N ALA A 122 9.17 -0.08 -3.70
CA ALA A 122 9.02 -1.37 -4.36
C ALA A 122 10.14 -1.71 -5.35
N GLY A 123 11.11 -0.81 -5.56
CA GLY A 123 12.25 -1.01 -6.47
C GLY A 123 13.02 -2.31 -6.22
N ASP A 124 13.14 -2.68 -4.96
CA ASP A 124 13.90 -3.82 -4.46
C ASP A 124 13.20 -5.19 -4.60
N TRP A 125 11.87 -5.22 -4.79
CA TRP A 125 11.12 -6.49 -4.81
C TRP A 125 10.09 -6.62 -5.93
N LEU A 126 9.50 -5.50 -6.39
CA LEU A 126 8.38 -5.54 -7.33
C LEU A 126 8.80 -6.03 -8.71
N GLY A 127 10.06 -5.80 -9.11
CA GLY A 127 10.61 -6.28 -10.37
C GLY A 127 10.55 -7.80 -10.54
N GLU A 128 10.72 -8.54 -9.45
CA GLU A 128 10.72 -10.02 -9.43
C GLU A 128 9.35 -10.62 -9.10
N HIS A 129 8.37 -9.79 -8.71
CA HIS A 129 7.08 -10.26 -8.25
C HIS A 129 6.22 -10.78 -9.43
N PRO A 130 5.61 -11.99 -9.35
CA PRO A 130 4.83 -12.56 -10.46
C PRO A 130 3.60 -11.72 -10.85
N MET A 131 3.07 -10.94 -9.90
CA MET A 131 1.97 -10.00 -10.15
C MET A 131 2.42 -8.55 -10.45
N ARG A 132 3.68 -8.31 -10.83
CA ARG A 132 4.26 -6.96 -11.05
C ARG A 132 3.35 -6.02 -11.83
N ASP A 133 2.86 -6.45 -12.99
CA ASP A 133 1.99 -5.64 -13.86
C ASP A 133 0.65 -5.32 -13.19
N ALA A 134 0.04 -6.30 -12.52
CA ALA A 134 -1.24 -6.11 -11.85
C ALA A 134 -1.11 -5.17 -10.64
N ILE A 135 -0.06 -5.34 -9.84
CA ILE A 135 0.27 -4.46 -8.71
C ILE A 135 0.46 -3.03 -9.20
N THR A 136 1.33 -2.82 -10.19
CA THR A 136 1.65 -1.50 -10.74
C THR A 136 0.39 -0.83 -11.29
N HIS A 137 -0.42 -1.58 -12.05
CA HIS A 137 -1.65 -1.08 -12.65
C HIS A 137 -2.68 -0.65 -11.59
N ARG A 138 -2.91 -1.46 -10.54
CA ARG A 138 -3.87 -1.11 -9.48
C ARG A 138 -3.34 0.01 -8.58
N TYR A 139 -2.05 -0.02 -8.25
CA TYR A 139 -1.41 1.02 -7.44
C TYR A 139 -1.50 2.40 -8.09
N LEU A 140 -1.42 2.46 -9.42
CA LEU A 140 -1.52 3.70 -10.22
C LEU A 140 -2.96 3.96 -10.71
N ALA A 141 -3.97 3.51 -9.96
CA ALA A 141 -5.39 3.75 -10.24
C ALA A 141 -5.81 3.39 -11.68
N ARG A 142 -5.22 2.32 -12.24
CA ARG A 142 -5.50 1.79 -13.59
C ARG A 142 -5.17 2.77 -14.71
N GLN A 143 -4.34 3.77 -14.45
CA GLN A 143 -3.86 4.71 -15.46
C GLN A 143 -2.80 4.05 -16.35
N ARG A 144 -3.21 3.65 -17.56
CA ARG A 144 -2.35 2.91 -18.52
C ARG A 144 -1.06 3.64 -18.87
N SER A 145 -1.09 4.96 -19.00
CA SER A 145 0.08 5.79 -19.33
C SER A 145 1.12 5.74 -18.20
N LEU A 146 0.69 5.94 -16.95
CA LEU A 146 1.55 5.85 -15.77
C LEU A 146 2.07 4.42 -15.56
N THR A 147 1.20 3.42 -15.72
CA THR A 147 1.56 2.00 -15.59
C THR A 147 2.70 1.64 -16.55
N ARG A 148 2.57 2.00 -17.83
CA ARG A 148 3.59 1.71 -18.84
C ARG A 148 4.93 2.40 -18.52
N ARG A 149 4.88 3.65 -18.05
CA ARG A 149 6.08 4.40 -17.66
C ARG A 149 6.76 3.77 -16.44
N ALA A 150 6.00 3.42 -15.42
CA ALA A 150 6.53 2.77 -14.22
C ALA A 150 7.20 1.43 -14.56
N LEU A 151 6.54 0.58 -15.37
CA LEU A 151 7.10 -0.70 -15.80
C LEU A 151 8.40 -0.54 -16.60
N ALA A 152 8.46 0.43 -17.51
CA ALA A 152 9.70 0.74 -18.24
C ALA A 152 10.84 1.15 -17.29
N LEU A 153 10.54 1.95 -16.26
CA LEU A 153 11.53 2.35 -15.25
C LEU A 153 12.02 1.15 -14.41
N PHE A 154 11.14 0.20 -14.09
CA PHE A 154 11.55 -1.06 -13.44
C PHE A 154 12.44 -1.91 -14.35
N ASP A 155 12.12 -2.02 -15.64
CA ASP A 155 12.92 -2.78 -16.61
C ASP A 155 14.31 -2.11 -16.85
N ASP A 156 14.39 -0.79 -16.76
CA ASP A 156 15.64 -0.02 -16.87
C ASP A 156 16.47 -0.03 -15.56
N GLY A 157 15.95 -0.62 -14.47
CA GLY A 157 16.62 -0.64 -13.17
C GLY A 157 16.73 0.74 -12.51
N ALA A 158 15.79 1.65 -12.79
CA ALA A 158 15.81 2.99 -12.23
C ALA A 158 15.46 2.97 -10.73
N GLU A 159 16.37 3.47 -9.90
CA GLU A 159 16.13 3.67 -8.47
C GLU A 159 15.64 5.09 -8.20
N ALA A 160 14.56 5.21 -7.43
CA ALA A 160 14.12 6.50 -6.90
C ALA A 160 14.71 6.71 -5.49
N THR A 161 15.33 7.86 -5.25
CA THR A 161 15.87 8.23 -3.94
C THR A 161 14.76 8.64 -2.97
N ASP A 162 14.88 8.24 -1.70
CA ASP A 162 13.86 8.44 -0.66
C ASP A 162 13.58 9.94 -0.36
N GLU A 163 14.51 10.84 -0.72
CA GLU A 163 14.36 12.30 -0.58
C GLU A 163 13.20 12.87 -1.40
N ALA A 164 12.90 12.30 -2.58
CA ALA A 164 11.79 12.74 -3.42
C ALA A 164 10.40 12.42 -2.82
N ALA A 165 10.33 11.51 -1.85
CA ALA A 165 9.08 11.09 -1.21
C ALA A 165 8.73 11.92 0.05
N GLY A 166 9.73 12.57 0.68
CA GLY A 166 9.56 13.35 1.92
C GLY A 166 8.91 14.72 1.73
N ASP A 167 9.30 15.46 0.70
CA ASP A 167 8.90 16.87 0.52
C ASP A 167 7.44 17.07 0.08
N VAL A 168 6.85 16.09 -0.60
CA VAL A 168 5.49 16.21 -1.15
C VAL A 168 4.42 15.90 -0.11
N ALA A 169 4.80 15.15 0.95
CA ALA A 169 3.90 14.82 2.05
C ALA A 169 3.55 16.08 2.85
N GLU A 170 4.50 16.99 3.09
CA GLU A 170 4.22 18.21 3.89
C GLU A 170 3.34 19.22 3.12
N ALA A 171 3.56 19.42 1.82
CA ALA A 171 2.89 20.47 1.06
C ALA A 171 1.39 20.22 0.79
N GLN A 172 0.93 18.97 0.76
CA GLN A 172 -0.50 18.65 0.57
C GLN A 172 -1.29 18.60 1.88
N ILE A 173 -0.62 18.60 3.04
CA ILE A 173 -1.25 18.51 4.36
C ILE A 173 -1.74 19.88 4.86
N GLU A 174 -1.23 21.00 4.33
CA GLU A 174 -1.57 22.36 4.80
C GLU A 174 -2.78 23.03 4.13
N ARG A 175 -3.48 22.39 3.18
CA ARG A 175 -4.76 22.95 2.69
C ARG A 175 -5.93 22.25 3.37
N PRO A 176 -6.47 22.79 4.48
CA PRO A 176 -7.80 22.40 4.91
C PRO A 176 -8.76 22.72 3.76
N VAL A 177 -9.43 21.70 3.24
CA VAL A 177 -10.57 21.88 2.33
C VAL A 177 -11.62 22.68 3.11
N ARG A 178 -11.72 23.99 2.86
CA ARG A 178 -12.79 24.82 3.41
C ARG A 178 -14.05 24.55 2.60
N LEU A 179 -15.03 23.92 3.26
CA LEU A 179 -16.34 23.57 2.71
C LEU A 179 -17.12 24.78 2.11
N ASP A 180 -16.66 26.02 2.33
CA ASP A 180 -17.27 27.23 1.79
C ASP A 180 -17.06 27.43 0.27
N ASP A 181 -15.96 26.92 -0.31
CA ASP A 181 -15.67 27.17 -1.74
C ASP A 181 -16.54 26.31 -2.68
N ALA A 182 -16.99 25.14 -2.22
CA ALA A 182 -17.86 24.25 -3.00
C ALA A 182 -19.33 24.73 -3.09
N ARG A 183 -19.72 25.77 -2.33
CA ARG A 183 -21.09 26.29 -2.32
C ARG A 183 -21.33 27.45 -3.29
N ARG A 184 -20.29 28.07 -3.86
CA ARG A 184 -20.42 29.30 -4.67
C ARG A 184 -20.47 29.11 -6.18
N THR A 185 -20.48 27.88 -6.69
CA THR A 185 -20.61 27.58 -8.14
C THR A 185 -21.96 26.99 -8.53
N ALA A 186 -22.93 26.98 -7.61
CA ALA A 186 -24.31 26.64 -7.89
C ALA A 186 -25.23 27.85 -7.62
N VAL A 187 -25.12 28.89 -8.45
CA VAL A 187 -26.19 29.86 -8.76
C VAL A 187 -26.07 30.24 -10.23
#